data_AF-A0A525IVG0-F1
#
_entry.id   AF-A0A525IVG0-F1
#
_cell.length_a   1.000
_cell.length_b   1.000
_cell.length_c   1.000
_cell.angle_alpha   90.00
_cell.angle_beta   90.00
_cell.angle_gamma   90.00
#
_symmetry.space_group_name_H-M   'P 1'
#
loop_
_entity.id
_entity.type
_entity.pdbx_description
1 polymer ?
#
loop_
_entity_poly.entity_id
_entity_poly.type
_entity_poly.pdbx_seq_one_letter_code
_entity_poly.pdbx_strand_id
1 'polypeptide(L)'
;MGRNLDQAATGAKEFLETARIIAGLDLMITVDTSIAHLAGALDKPVWILLPDAHTDRRWLRGRSDSRRYGSARLYCQEALRTWDPVLRQVAADLEGETL
;
A
#
# COMPACT_ATOMS: atom_id res chain seq x y z
N MET A 1 -0.98 19.47 -12.34
CA MET A 1 0.02 18.97 -13.31
C MET A 1 0.03 17.45 -13.18
N GLY A 2 -0.78 16.74 -13.98
CA GLY A 2 -0.89 15.28 -13.89
C GLY A 2 0.24 14.63 -14.68
N ARG A 3 1.04 13.77 -14.05
CA ARG A 3 2.00 12.92 -14.78
C ARG A 3 1.24 12.00 -15.74
N ASN A 4 1.86 11.69 -16.88
CA ASN A 4 1.35 10.64 -17.77
C ASN A 4 1.34 9.30 -17.03
N LEU A 5 0.18 8.63 -16.98
CA LEU A 5 -0.03 7.35 -16.30
C LEU A 5 0.04 6.14 -17.26
N ASP A 6 0.28 6.36 -18.55
CA ASP A 6 0.54 5.28 -19.51
C ASP A 6 1.69 4.42 -19.00
N GLN A 7 1.54 3.09 -19.06
CA GLN A 7 2.57 2.15 -18.58
C GLN A 7 3.95 2.43 -19.18
N ALA A 8 4.01 2.81 -20.47
CA ALA A 8 5.26 3.15 -21.13
C ALA A 8 5.93 4.42 -20.57
N ALA A 9 5.15 5.31 -19.94
CA ALA A 9 5.59 6.57 -19.37
C ALA A 9 5.89 6.51 -17.86
N THR A 10 5.56 5.40 -17.17
CA THR A 10 5.80 5.25 -15.72
C THR A 10 7.28 5.02 -15.37
N GLY A 11 8.09 4.59 -16.34
CA GLY A 11 9.53 4.37 -16.17
C GLY A 11 9.94 3.00 -15.60
N ALA A 12 8.98 2.10 -15.33
CA ALA A 12 9.25 0.73 -14.87
C ALA A 12 8.76 -0.31 -15.87
N LYS A 13 9.69 -0.96 -16.57
CA LYS A 13 9.44 -2.05 -17.51
C LYS A 13 9.60 -3.41 -16.84
N GLU A 14 10.50 -3.50 -15.87
CA GLU A 14 10.83 -4.72 -15.15
C GLU A 14 10.62 -4.59 -13.63
N PHE A 15 10.40 -5.71 -12.94
CA PHE A 15 10.21 -5.72 -11.48
C PHE A 15 11.38 -5.09 -10.71
N LEU A 16 12.61 -5.21 -11.22
CA LEU A 16 13.79 -4.58 -10.63
C LEU A 16 13.73 -3.05 -10.72
N GLU A 17 13.18 -2.50 -11.81
CA GLU A 17 13.03 -1.06 -11.96
C GLU A 17 11.94 -0.53 -11.02
N THR A 18 10.83 -1.27 -10.89
CA THR A 18 9.80 -1.00 -9.88
C THR A 18 10.41 -0.98 -8.47
N ALA A 19 11.25 -1.97 -8.13
CA ALA A 19 11.92 -2.04 -6.83
C ALA A 19 12.81 -0.81 -6.57
N ARG A 20 13.54 -0.34 -7.59
CA ARG A 20 14.37 0.88 -7.49
C ARG A 20 13.54 2.14 -7.26
N ILE A 21 12.39 2.26 -7.94
CA ILE A 21 11.46 3.37 -7.70
C ILE A 21 10.97 3.32 -6.24
N ILE A 22 10.49 2.15 -5.79
CA ILE A 22 9.98 1.96 -4.42
C ILE A 22 11.06 2.28 -3.37
N ALA A 23 12.31 1.88 -3.61
CA ALA A 23 13.40 2.13 -2.68
C ALA A 23 13.62 3.64 -2.40
N GLY A 24 13.37 4.48 -3.40
CA GLY A 24 13.50 5.94 -3.32
C GLY A 24 12.26 6.66 -2.78
N LEU A 25 11.18 5.96 -2.43
CA LEU A 25 10.00 6.55 -1.79
C LEU A 25 10.12 6.47 -0.27
N ASP A 26 9.61 7.48 0.43
CA ASP A 26 9.51 7.45 1.90
C ASP A 26 8.37 6.53 2.36
N LEU A 27 7.29 6.49 1.59
CA LEU A 27 6.09 5.69 1.87
C LEU A 27 5.43 5.20 0.58
N MET A 28 4.95 3.95 0.59
CA MET A 28 4.10 3.37 -0.45
C MET A 28 2.67 3.17 0.08
N ILE A 29 1.65 3.72 -0.59
CA ILE A 29 0.23 3.45 -0.29
C ILE A 29 -0.39 2.70 -1.46
N THR A 30 -0.93 1.50 -1.24
CA THR A 30 -1.42 0.61 -2.30
C THR A 30 -2.56 -0.28 -1.81
N VAL A 31 -3.21 -1.00 -2.73
CA VAL A 31 -4.05 -2.17 -2.43
C VAL A 31 -3.22 -3.46 -2.48
N ASP A 32 -3.82 -4.60 -2.11
CA ASP A 32 -3.19 -5.93 -2.18
C ASP A 32 -2.84 -6.31 -3.63
N THR A 33 -1.60 -6.02 -4.01
CA THR A 33 -1.00 -6.34 -5.32
C THR A 33 0.44 -6.81 -5.14
N SER A 34 1.09 -7.20 -6.24
CA SER A 34 2.53 -7.47 -6.26
C SER A 34 3.38 -6.32 -5.71
N ILE A 35 2.91 -5.07 -5.80
CA ILE A 35 3.62 -3.89 -5.30
C ILE A 35 3.65 -3.86 -3.78
N ALA A 36 2.56 -4.24 -3.11
CA ALA A 36 2.51 -4.32 -1.65
C ALA A 36 3.54 -5.33 -1.12
N HIS A 37 3.62 -6.48 -1.80
CA HIS A 37 4.58 -7.53 -1.47
C HIS A 37 6.03 -7.14 -1.74
N LEU A 38 6.29 -6.44 -2.85
CA LEU A 38 7.61 -5.96 -3.18
C LEU A 38 8.10 -4.91 -2.19
N ALA A 39 7.27 -3.93 -1.84
CA ALA A 39 7.60 -2.91 -0.85
C ALA A 39 7.90 -3.52 0.53
N GLY A 40 7.05 -4.44 1.00
CA GLY A 40 7.27 -5.14 2.25
C GLY A 40 8.52 -6.04 2.25
N ALA A 41 8.88 -6.65 1.11
CA ALA A 41 10.11 -7.43 0.98
C ALA A 41 11.39 -6.57 0.97
N LEU A 42 11.28 -5.29 0.56
CA LEU A 42 12.36 -4.30 0.61
C LEU A 42 12.45 -3.58 1.96
N ASP A 43 11.61 -3.97 2.93
CA ASP A 43 11.45 -3.33 4.23
C ASP A 43 11.17 -1.82 4.16
N LYS A 44 10.45 -1.40 3.11
CA LYS A 44 10.00 -0.01 2.95
C LYS A 44 8.65 0.19 3.63
N PRO A 45 8.41 1.33 4.30
CA PRO A 45 7.10 1.66 4.84
C PRO A 45 6.01 1.49 3.78
N VAL A 46 5.03 0.65 4.05
CA VAL A 46 3.95 0.33 3.10
C VAL A 46 2.60 0.27 3.79
N TRP A 47 1.64 1.03 3.28
CA TRP A 47 0.27 1.05 3.74
C TRP A 47 -0.61 0.32 2.73
N ILE A 48 -1.39 -0.64 3.21
CA ILE A 48 -2.15 -1.56 2.37
C ILE A 48 -3.62 -1.44 2.68
N LEU A 49 -4.39 -1.00 1.69
CA LEU A 49 -5.84 -0.89 1.76
C LEU A 49 -6.47 -2.23 1.36
N LEU A 50 -7.20 -2.84 2.29
CA LEU A 50 -7.78 -4.17 2.16
C LEU A 50 -9.31 -4.08 2.09
N PRO A 51 -9.96 -4.68 1.07
CA PRO A 51 -11.41 -4.70 0.96
C PRO A 51 -12.08 -5.59 2.02
N ASP A 52 -13.36 -5.35 2.30
CA ASP A 52 -14.10 -6.21 3.22
C ASP A 52 -14.34 -7.60 2.61
N ALA A 53 -14.41 -7.74 1.29
CA ALA A 53 -14.59 -9.04 0.64
C ALA A 53 -13.30 -9.55 0.01
N HIS A 54 -13.14 -10.88 -0.01
CA HIS A 54 -12.04 -11.58 -0.70
C HIS A 54 -10.61 -11.20 -0.29
N THR A 55 -10.42 -10.51 0.84
CA THR A 55 -9.09 -10.27 1.41
C THR A 55 -8.37 -11.57 1.72
N ASP A 56 -7.14 -11.68 1.24
CA ASP A 56 -6.32 -12.87 1.41
C ASP A 56 -6.00 -13.12 2.90
N ARG A 57 -6.02 -14.39 3.30
CA ARG A 57 -5.79 -14.83 4.69
C ARG A 57 -4.44 -14.37 5.25
N ARG A 58 -3.43 -14.11 4.40
CA ARG A 58 -2.10 -13.65 4.81
C ARG A 58 -2.13 -12.34 5.59
N TRP A 59 -3.14 -11.51 5.33
CA TRP A 59 -3.27 -10.21 5.99
C TRP A 59 -3.91 -10.31 7.36
N LEU A 60 -4.68 -11.38 7.61
CA LEU A 60 -5.46 -11.62 8.83
C LEU A 60 -6.47 -10.49 9.11
N ARG A 61 -7.71 -10.83 9.47
CA ARG A 61 -8.72 -9.82 9.78
C ARG A 61 -8.57 -9.26 11.19
N GLY A 62 -9.01 -8.01 11.38
CA GLY A 62 -9.14 -7.38 12.69
C GLY A 62 -7.83 -6.84 13.27
N ARG A 63 -6.85 -6.55 12.41
CA ARG A 63 -5.55 -6.02 12.83
C ARG A 63 -4.98 -5.04 11.81
N SER A 64 -4.09 -4.17 12.27
CA SER A 64 -3.49 -3.09 11.48
C SER A 64 -2.02 -3.35 11.11
N ASP A 65 -1.48 -4.52 11.46
CA ASP A 65 -0.09 -4.95 11.23
C ASP A 65 -0.03 -6.23 10.37
N SER A 66 1.06 -6.42 9.64
CA SER A 66 1.33 -7.67 8.91
C SER A 66 2.33 -8.56 9.64
N ARG A 67 2.01 -9.85 9.77
CA ARG A 67 2.97 -10.85 10.28
C ARG A 67 4.13 -11.12 9.33
N ARG A 68 3.95 -10.87 8.02
CA ARG A 68 4.95 -11.18 6.99
C ARG A 68 5.87 -10.01 6.68
N TYR A 69 5.37 -8.79 6.86
CA TYR A 69 6.10 -7.55 6.56
C TYR A 69 6.01 -6.61 7.76
N GLY A 70 7.09 -6.48 8.52
CA GLY A 70 7.12 -5.64 9.73
C GLY A 70 6.90 -4.15 9.44
N SER A 71 7.27 -3.70 8.24
CA SER A 71 7.07 -2.35 7.73
C SER A 71 5.67 -2.08 7.16
N ALA A 72 4.77 -3.07 7.16
CA ALA A 72 3.44 -2.92 6.60
C ALA A 72 2.37 -2.54 7.63
N ARG A 73 1.58 -1.51 7.28
CA ARG A 73 0.38 -1.10 7.98
C ARG A 73 -0.86 -1.43 7.16
N LEU A 74 -1.88 -2.01 7.80
CA LEU A 74 -3.10 -2.49 7.13
C LEU A 74 -4.29 -1.58 7.45
N TYR A 75 -5.05 -1.25 6.41
CA TYR A 75 -6.28 -0.47 6.48
C TYR A 75 -7.42 -1.30 5.92
N CYS A 76 -8.23 -1.87 6.81
CA CYS A 76 -9.30 -2.77 6.42
C CYS A 76 -10.63 -2.03 6.29
N GLN A 77 -11.30 -2.20 5.16
CA GLN A 77 -12.70 -1.82 5.01
C GLN A 77 -13.57 -2.68 5.94
N GLU A 78 -14.45 -2.03 6.72
CA GLU A 78 -15.35 -2.71 7.66
C GLU A 78 -16.61 -3.28 7.00
N ALA A 79 -17.06 -2.65 5.90
CA ALA A 79 -18.25 -3.05 5.17
C ALA A 79 -18.09 -2.78 3.67
N LEU A 80 -18.64 -3.67 2.85
CA LEU A 80 -18.65 -3.55 1.39
C LEU A 80 -19.01 -2.13 0.92
N ARG A 81 -18.15 -1.57 0.05
CA ARG A 81 -18.28 -0.24 -0.59
C ARG A 81 -18.13 0.96 0.35
N THR A 82 -17.88 0.76 1.64
CA THR A 82 -17.66 1.84 2.62
C THR A 82 -16.18 2.18 2.70
N TRP A 83 -15.65 2.92 1.70
CA TRP A 83 -14.24 3.31 1.65
C TRP A 83 -13.93 4.65 2.35
N ASP A 84 -14.92 5.53 2.52
CA ASP A 84 -14.69 6.85 3.12
C ASP A 84 -14.02 6.79 4.51
N PRO A 85 -14.42 5.89 5.45
CA PRO A 85 -13.74 5.81 6.74
C PRO A 85 -12.28 5.40 6.61
N VAL A 86 -11.98 4.45 5.73
CA VAL A 86 -10.61 4.00 5.44
C VAL A 86 -9.77 5.14 4.89
N LEU A 87 -10.28 5.88 3.91
CA LEU A 87 -9.56 6.99 3.29
C LEU A 87 -9.34 8.15 4.26
N ARG A 88 -10.33 8.45 5.13
CA ARG A 88 -10.15 9.45 6.20
C ARG A 88 -9.06 9.04 7.18
N GLN A 89 -9.01 7.77 7.55
CA GLN A 89 -7.97 7.26 8.44
C GLN A 89 -6.58 7.36 7.80
N VAL A 90 -6.45 6.95 6.54
CA VAL A 90 -5.21 7.08 5.77
C VAL A 90 -4.75 8.54 5.69
N ALA A 91 -5.66 9.47 5.39
CA ALA A 91 -5.33 10.90 5.33
C ALA A 91 -4.85 11.45 6.67
N ALA A 92 -5.57 11.13 7.76
CA ALA A 92 -5.21 11.58 9.11
C ALA A 92 -3.85 11.02 9.56
N ASP A 93 -3.57 9.75 9.27
CA ASP A 93 -2.28 9.15 9.56
C ASP A 93 -1.16 9.81 8.73
N LEU A 94 -1.42 10.10 7.45
CA LEU A 94 -0.44 10.71 6.55
C LEU A 94 -0.09 12.14 6.96
N GLU A 95 -1.06 12.91 7.43
CA GLU A 95 -0.84 14.25 7.99
C GLU A 95 -0.02 14.21 9.30
N GLY A 96 -0.10 13.11 10.05
CA GLY A 96 0.66 12.89 11.27
C GLY A 96 2.10 12.38 11.05
N GLU A 97 2.39 11.80 9.88
CA GLU A 97 3.75 11.40 9.49
C GLU A 97 4.58 12.65 9.19
N THR A 98 5.68 12.84 9.93
CA THR A 98 6.68 13.84 9.57
C THR A 98 7.67 13.16 8.63
N LEU A 99 7.45 13.31 7.32
CA LEU A 99 8.32 12.77 6.26
C LEU A 99 9.63 13.58 6.14
#